data_AF-C1LAK1-F1
#
_entry.id   AF-C1LAK1-F1
#
_cell.length_a   1.000
_cell.length_b   1.000
_cell.length_c   1.000
_cell.angle_alpha   90.00
_cell.angle_beta   90.00
_cell.angle_gamma   90.00
#
_symmetry.space_group_name_H-M   'P 1'
#
loop_
_entity.id
_entity.type
_entity.pdbx_description
1 polymer ?
#
loop_
_entity_poly.entity_id
_entity_poly.type
_entity_poly.pdbx_seq_one_letter_code
_entity_poly.pdbx_strand_id
1 'polypeptide(L)'
;MKFNKHVSSSRRKARKRYFNAPSHIRRRLMSAPLSKELRSKYKVRSMPIRKGDEVHTVRGERKDCNPAKVIRVYRKKICNSHREASVS
;
A
#
# COMPACT_ATOMS: atom_id res chain seq x y z
N MET A 1 -9.25 0.78 -24.88
CA MET A 1 -9.34 2.25 -24.72
C MET A 1 -10.27 2.59 -23.57
N LYS A 2 -10.21 3.82 -23.05
CA LYS A 2 -11.09 4.27 -21.97
C LYS A 2 -12.39 4.84 -22.57
N PHE A 3 -13.54 4.23 -22.28
CA PHE A 3 -14.82 4.60 -22.89
C PHE A 3 -15.62 5.65 -22.10
N ASN A 4 -15.37 5.79 -20.80
CA ASN A 4 -16.11 6.72 -19.94
C ASN A 4 -15.62 8.18 -20.12
N LYS A 5 -16.51 9.04 -20.62
CA LYS A 5 -16.27 10.48 -20.87
C LYS A 5 -15.93 11.28 -19.61
N HIS A 6 -16.41 10.88 -18.44
CA HIS A 6 -16.19 11.61 -17.17
C HIS A 6 -14.80 11.36 -16.56
N VAL A 7 -14.06 10.38 -17.07
CA VAL A 7 -12.77 10.01 -16.49
C VAL A 7 -11.64 10.39 -17.44
N SER A 8 -11.03 11.55 -17.18
CA SER A 8 -9.87 12.05 -17.94
C SER A 8 -8.71 11.05 -18.06
N SER A 9 -8.06 11.00 -19.24
CA SER A 9 -6.78 10.31 -19.50
C SER A 9 -5.55 11.23 -19.37
N SER A 10 -5.76 12.55 -19.22
CA SER A 10 -4.67 13.52 -19.08
C SER A 10 -3.74 13.21 -17.91
N ARG A 11 -2.43 13.08 -18.21
CA ARG A 11 -1.35 12.82 -17.25
C ARG A 11 -1.30 13.87 -16.13
N ARG A 12 -1.49 15.16 -16.47
CA ARG A 12 -1.46 16.28 -15.51
C ARG A 12 -2.58 16.13 -14.47
N LYS A 13 -3.80 15.84 -14.91
CA LYS A 13 -4.96 15.65 -14.03
C LYS A 13 -4.78 14.43 -13.11
N ALA A 14 -4.26 13.32 -13.64
CA ALA A 14 -4.01 12.10 -12.85
C ALA A 14 -2.97 12.33 -11.74
N ARG A 15 -1.82 12.96 -12.06
CA ARG A 15 -0.78 13.27 -11.07
C ARG A 15 -1.29 14.22 -9.99
N LYS A 16 -2.00 15.30 -10.38
CA LYS A 16 -2.59 16.25 -9.41
C LYS A 16 -3.52 15.54 -8.43
N ARG A 17 -4.39 14.64 -8.91
CA ARG A 17 -5.31 13.86 -8.06
C ARG A 17 -4.58 12.91 -7.11
N TYR A 18 -3.50 12.27 -7.56
CA TYR A 18 -2.74 11.34 -6.74
C TYR A 18 -2.02 12.05 -5.58
N PHE A 19 -1.24 13.09 -5.89
CA PHE A 19 -0.46 13.80 -4.87
C PHE A 19 -1.33 14.59 -3.89
N ASN A 20 -2.44 15.17 -4.36
CA ASN A 20 -3.35 15.96 -3.53
C ASN A 20 -4.53 15.17 -2.95
N ALA A 21 -4.48 13.84 -2.99
CA ALA A 21 -5.57 13.00 -2.48
C ALA A 21 -5.82 13.23 -0.97
N PRO A 22 -7.08 13.29 -0.51
CA PRO A 22 -7.43 13.32 0.92
C PRO A 22 -7.15 11.97 1.61
N SER A 23 -7.10 11.98 2.95
CA SER A 23 -6.66 10.83 3.77
C SER A 23 -7.43 9.53 3.49
N HIS A 24 -8.76 9.60 3.33
CA HIS A 24 -9.59 8.41 3.07
C HIS A 24 -9.31 7.79 1.70
N ILE A 25 -8.95 8.60 0.69
CA ILE A 25 -8.52 8.11 -0.63
C ILE A 25 -7.10 7.54 -0.53
N ARG A 26 -6.18 8.23 0.16
CA ARG A 26 -4.82 7.72 0.38
C ARG A 26 -4.79 6.38 1.08
N ARG A 27 -5.73 6.12 2.01
CA ARG A 27 -5.93 4.80 2.62
C ARG A 27 -6.18 3.70 1.58
N ARG A 28 -7.01 3.97 0.56
CA ARG A 28 -7.29 3.02 -0.51
C ARG A 28 -6.11 2.86 -1.48
N LEU A 29 -5.40 3.96 -1.77
CA LEU A 29 -4.19 3.92 -2.61
C LEU A 29 -3.05 3.12 -1.95
N MET A 30 -2.98 3.15 -0.62
CA MET A 30 -2.00 2.40 0.18
C MET A 30 -2.50 0.99 0.55
N SER A 31 -3.08 0.27 -0.41
CA SER A 31 -3.46 -1.14 -0.25
C SER A 31 -2.32 -2.06 -0.65
N ALA A 32 -2.10 -3.12 0.13
CA ALA A 32 -1.14 -4.19 -0.18
C ALA A 32 -1.85 -5.49 -0.59
N PRO A 33 -1.22 -6.33 -1.43
CA PRO A 33 -1.71 -7.66 -1.71
C PRO A 33 -1.58 -8.58 -0.48
N LEU A 34 -2.52 -9.51 -0.34
CA LEU A 34 -2.45 -10.55 0.69
C LEU A 34 -1.60 -11.75 0.23
N SER A 35 -1.11 -12.55 1.19
CA SER A 35 -0.48 -13.83 0.90
C SER A 35 -1.46 -14.81 0.24
N LYS A 36 -0.96 -15.86 -0.42
CA LYS A 36 -1.80 -16.83 -1.14
C LYS A 36 -2.81 -17.51 -0.20
N GLU A 37 -2.37 -17.86 1.01
CA GLU A 37 -3.21 -18.49 2.04
C GLU A 37 -4.33 -17.56 2.51
N LEU A 38 -4.00 -16.32 2.85
CA LEU A 38 -4.99 -15.31 3.27
C LEU A 38 -5.96 -14.97 2.13
N ARG A 39 -5.49 -14.95 0.89
CA ARG A 39 -6.32 -14.74 -0.29
C ARG A 39 -7.30 -15.89 -0.50
N SER A 40 -6.90 -17.14 -0.29
CA SER A 40 -7.80 -18.29 -0.37
C SER A 40 -8.84 -18.28 0.76
N LYS A 41 -8.41 -17.95 1.98
CA LYS A 41 -9.28 -17.89 3.16
C LYS A 41 -10.35 -16.79 3.07
N TYR A 42 -9.93 -15.57 2.75
CA TYR A 42 -10.83 -14.40 2.75
C TYR A 42 -11.37 -14.04 1.37
N LYS A 43 -10.91 -14.70 0.30
CA LYS A 43 -11.33 -14.47 -1.11
C LYS A 43 -11.10 -13.04 -1.59
N VAL A 44 -10.20 -12.29 -0.95
CA VAL A 44 -9.85 -10.90 -1.29
C VAL A 44 -8.40 -10.82 -1.75
N ARG A 45 -8.12 -10.04 -2.80
CA ARG A 45 -6.77 -9.91 -3.38
C ARG A 45 -5.87 -8.92 -2.61
N SER A 46 -6.44 -7.83 -2.10
CA SER A 46 -5.68 -6.76 -1.44
C SER A 46 -6.49 -6.08 -0.34
N MET A 47 -5.80 -5.55 0.66
CA MET A 47 -6.40 -4.79 1.75
C MET A 47 -5.59 -3.52 2.06
N PRO A 48 -6.23 -2.44 2.52
CA PRO A 48 -5.54 -1.27 3.08
C PRO A 48 -4.69 -1.65 4.29
N ILE A 49 -3.43 -1.21 4.30
CA ILE A 49 -2.47 -1.51 5.36
C ILE A 49 -2.88 -0.82 6.66
N ARG A 50 -2.84 -1.54 7.79
CA ARG A 50 -3.13 -1.03 9.13
C ARG A 50 -1.93 -1.16 10.05
N LYS A 51 -1.98 -0.42 11.17
CA LYS A 51 -1.00 -0.54 12.25
C LYS A 51 -1.22 -1.90 12.93
N GLY A 52 -0.13 -2.62 13.18
CA GLY A 52 -0.15 -3.93 13.83
C GLY A 52 -0.15 -5.11 12.86
N ASP A 53 -0.34 -4.88 11.55
CA ASP A 53 -0.26 -5.94 10.55
C ASP A 53 1.20 -6.43 10.40
N GLU A 54 1.35 -7.72 10.14
CA GLU A 54 2.63 -8.33 9.74
C GLU A 54 2.75 -8.31 8.22
N VAL A 55 3.91 -7.88 7.72
CA VAL A 55 4.16 -7.73 6.28
C VAL A 55 5.53 -8.27 5.88
N HIS A 56 5.61 -8.76 4.66
CA HIS A 56 6.86 -9.17 4.01
C HIS A 56 7.24 -8.19 2.90
N THR A 57 8.54 -7.93 2.77
CA THR A 57 9.08 -7.05 1.72
C THR A 57 9.42 -7.90 0.49
N VAL A 58 8.70 -7.66 -0.61
CA VAL A 58 8.85 -8.45 -1.86
C VAL A 58 9.88 -7.86 -2.82
N ARG A 59 10.20 -6.56 -2.68
CA ARG A 59 11.11 -5.81 -3.57
C ARG A 59 11.95 -4.82 -2.77
N GLY A 60 13.14 -4.51 -3.27
CA GLY A 60 14.09 -3.58 -2.66
C GLY A 60 15.22 -4.30 -1.93
N GLU A 61 16.03 -3.54 -1.21
CA GLU A 61 17.24 -4.04 -0.53
C GLU A 61 16.90 -5.01 0.62
N ARG A 62 15.83 -4.75 1.37
CA ARG A 62 15.35 -5.61 2.47
C ARG A 62 14.42 -6.74 2.00
N LYS A 63 14.61 -7.20 0.76
CA LYS A 63 13.83 -8.31 0.22
C LYS A 63 14.20 -9.60 0.98
N ASP A 64 13.22 -10.45 1.21
CA ASP A 64 13.37 -11.74 1.88
C ASP A 64 13.86 -11.66 3.34
N CYS A 65 13.85 -10.47 3.95
CA CYS A 65 13.98 -10.33 5.39
C CYS A 65 12.74 -10.88 6.12
N ASN A 66 12.93 -11.20 7.40
CA ASN A 66 11.87 -11.65 8.30
C ASN A 66 10.61 -10.75 8.25
N PRO A 67 9.41 -11.33 8.48
CA PRO A 67 8.18 -10.56 8.57
C PRO A 67 8.35 -9.42 9.57
N ALA A 68 7.96 -8.21 9.16
CA ALA A 68 8.05 -7.03 10.00
C ALA A 68 6.64 -6.55 10.36
N LYS A 69 6.48 -6.06 11.59
CA LYS A 69 5.24 -5.45 12.05
C LYS A 69 5.14 -3.99 11.62
N VAL A 70 3.95 -3.55 11.20
CA VAL A 70 3.71 -2.15 10.84
C VAL A 70 3.49 -1.31 12.11
N ILE A 71 4.44 -0.43 12.44
CA ILE A 71 4.33 0.45 13.62
C ILE A 71 3.49 1.70 13.31
N ARG A 72 3.73 2.35 12.16
CA ARG A 72 3.04 3.58 11.76
C ARG A 72 2.82 3.62 10.25
N VAL A 73 1.72 4.26 9.86
CA VAL A 73 1.32 4.46 8.46
C VAL A 73 1.27 5.95 8.16
N TYR A 74 2.29 6.48 7.48
CA TYR A 74 2.39 7.90 7.14
C TYR A 74 1.67 8.19 5.82
N ARG A 75 0.35 8.38 5.90
CA ARG A 75 -0.49 8.71 4.74
C ARG A 75 -0.11 10.02 4.06
N LYS A 76 0.54 10.97 4.74
CA LYS A 76 1.00 12.23 4.11
C LYS A 76 2.14 12.02 3.11
N LYS A 77 3.06 11.11 3.43
CA LYS A 77 4.26 10.83 2.63
C LYS A 77 4.11 9.58 1.74
N ILE A 78 2.96 8.92 1.77
CA ILE A 78 2.68 7.65 1.06
C ILE A 78 3.79 6.62 1.37
N CYS A 79 4.15 6.54 2.66
CA CYS A 79 5.15 5.60 3.12
C CYS A 79 4.68 4.89 4.39
N ASN A 80 5.15 3.66 4.55
CA ASN A 80 4.99 2.87 5.76
C ASN A 80 6.36 2.79 6.44
N SER A 81 6.38 2.88 7.77
CA SER A 81 7.61 2.71 8.53
C SER A 81 7.64 1.33 9.17
N HIS A 82 8.68 0.55 8.84
CA HIS A 82 9.01 -0.74 9.44
C HIS A 82 10.28 -0.55 10.29
N ARG A 83 10.13 -0.47 11.62
CA ARG A 83 11.16 -0.87 12.61
C ARG A 83 10.46 -2.00 13.41
N GLU A 84 11.09 -3.01 13.96
CA GLU A 84 12.45 -3.17 14.47
C GLU A 84 13.37 -3.94 13.51
N ALA A 85 14.52 -3.35 13.22
CA ALA A 85 15.73 -4.14 13.03
C ALA A 85 16.50 -3.95 14.34
N SER A 86 16.36 -4.88 15.27
CA SER A 86 17.38 -5.09 16.29
C SER A 86 18.46 -5.92 15.61
N VAL A 87 19.52 -5.23 15.21
CA VAL A 87 20.81 -5.86 14.93
C VAL A 87 21.27 -6.48 16.25
N SER A 88 21.54 -7.78 16.22
CA SER A 88 22.56 -8.43 17.04
C SER A 88 23.51 -9.10 16.06
#